data_AF-A0A536VBR5-F1
#
_entry.id   AF-A0A536VBR5-F1
#
_cell.length_a   1.000
_cell.length_b   1.000
_cell.length_c   1.000
_cell.angle_alpha   90.00
_cell.angle_beta   90.00
_cell.angle_gamma   90.00
#
_symmetry.space_group_name_H-M   'P 1'
#
loop_
_entity.id
_entity.type
_entity.pdbx_description
1 polymer ?
#
loop_
_entity_poly.entity_id
_entity_poly.type
_entity_poly.pdbx_seq_one_letter_code
_entity_poly.pdbx_strand_id
1 'polypeptide(L)'
;MLKFLDRLEEWLIASLIAAATIIVFIAVVHRYAAGLPIPVLQDWLLSLNLSWAQELCIYMFIWMAKFGAAYGVRTGIHVGVDVLINRLPDNLRRKYVLFGLFSGA
;
A
#
# COMPACT_ATOMS: atom_id res chain seq x y z
N MET A 1 -0.50 -22.03 -16.26
CA MET A 1 -0.90 -20.71 -16.76
C MET A 1 -1.33 -19.77 -15.63
N LEU A 2 -2.18 -20.20 -14.68
CA LEU A 2 -2.63 -19.37 -13.54
C LEU A 2 -1.51 -18.91 -12.58
N LYS A 3 -0.60 -19.81 -12.17
CA LYS A 3 0.51 -19.49 -11.25
C LYS A 3 1.46 -18.38 -11.72
N PHE A 4 1.61 -18.19 -13.03
CA PHE A 4 2.44 -17.11 -13.57
C PHE A 4 1.73 -15.76 -13.43
N LEU A 5 0.42 -15.74 -13.68
CA LEU A 5 -0.41 -14.55 -13.55
C LEU A 5 -0.52 -14.13 -12.08
N ASP A 6 -0.72 -15.09 -11.17
CA ASP A 6 -0.78 -14.83 -9.73
C ASP A 6 0.53 -14.20 -9.22
N ARG A 7 1.68 -14.73 -9.67
CA ARG A 7 2.99 -14.19 -9.30
C ARG A 7 3.22 -12.81 -9.91
N LEU A 8 2.79 -12.57 -11.14
CA LEU A 8 2.86 -11.25 -11.78
C LEU A 8 2.00 -10.24 -11.03
N GLU A 9 0.78 -10.59 -10.64
CA GLU A 9 -0.12 -9.77 -9.83
C GLU A 9 0.52 -9.42 -8.48
N GLU A 10 1.13 -10.38 -7.79
CA GLU A 10 1.85 -10.17 -6.53
C GLU A 10 3.03 -9.19 -6.70
N TRP A 11 3.86 -9.40 -7.73
CA TRP A 11 4.97 -8.49 -8.05
C TRP A 11 4.48 -7.09 -8.42
N LEU A 12 3.36 -6.98 -9.13
CA LEU A 12 2.77 -5.70 -9.51
C LEU A 12 2.28 -4.95 -8.27
N ILE A 13 1.54 -5.61 -7.37
CA ILE A 13 1.04 -4.99 -6.14
C ILE A 13 2.21 -4.56 -5.25
N ALA A 14 3.20 -5.43 -5.05
CA ALA A 14 4.38 -5.12 -4.23
C ALA A 14 5.19 -3.95 -4.80
N SER A 15 5.42 -3.93 -6.12
CA SER A 15 6.15 -2.83 -6.78
C SER A 15 5.39 -1.52 -6.72
N LEU A 16 4.07 -1.51 -6.90
CA LEU A 16 3.23 -0.32 -6.77
C LEU A 16 3.29 0.26 -5.35
N ILE A 17 3.18 -0.57 -4.30
CA ILE A 17 3.26 -0.11 -2.91
C ILE A 17 4.64 0.45 -2.60
N ALA A 18 5.71 -0.25 -2.97
CA ALA A 18 7.07 0.17 -2.70
C ALA A 18 7.40 1.49 -3.41
N ALA A 19 7.07 1.60 -4.69
CA ALA A 19 7.31 2.81 -5.46
C ALA A 19 6.46 3.99 -4.96
N ALA A 20 5.17 3.78 -4.63
CA ALA A 20 4.32 4.83 -4.07
C ALA A 20 4.89 5.36 -2.74
N THR A 21 5.36 4.45 -1.88
CA THR A 21 5.99 4.80 -0.60
C THR A 21 7.24 5.66 -0.80
N ILE A 22 8.12 5.27 -1.73
CA ILE A 22 9.34 6.04 -2.05
C ILE A 22 8.99 7.42 -2.61
N ILE A 23 8.04 7.49 -3.54
CA ILE A 23 7.62 8.76 -4.17
C ILE A 23 7.06 9.71 -3.11
N VAL A 24 6.14 9.24 -2.25
CA VAL A 24 5.55 10.06 -1.20
C VAL A 24 6.61 10.50 -0.19
N PHE A 25 7.51 9.59 0.20
CA PHE A 25 8.60 9.93 1.10
C PHE A 25 9.47 11.07 0.53
N ILE A 26 9.91 10.95 -0.73
CA ILE A 26 10.69 12.00 -1.42
C ILE A 26 9.90 13.31 -1.50
N ALA A 27 8.63 13.25 -1.90
CA ALA A 27 7.78 14.44 -2.03
C ALA A 27 7.58 15.16 -0.68
N VAL A 28 7.39 14.41 0.40
CA VAL A 28 7.26 14.97 1.74
C VAL A 28 8.57 15.58 2.22
N VAL A 29 9.69 14.87 2.07
CA VAL A 29 11.02 15.38 2.45
C VAL A 29 11.35 16.65 1.68
N HIS A 30 11.15 16.66 0.36
CA HIS A 30 11.38 17.83 -0.49
C HIS A 30 10.52 19.02 -0.05
N ARG A 31 9.21 18.81 0.17
CA ARG A 31 8.28 19.86 0.61
C ARG A 31 8.74 20.51 1.92
N TYR A 32 9.14 19.73 2.91
CA TYR A 32 9.60 20.26 4.19
C TYR A 32 10.98 20.91 4.09
N ALA A 33 11.91 20.30 3.35
CA ALA A 33 13.24 20.84 3.17
C ALA A 33 13.20 22.18 2.40
N ALA A 34 12.32 22.32 1.39
CA ALA A 34 12.13 23.57 0.63
C ALA A 34 11.55 24.70 1.48
N GLY A 35 10.86 24.37 2.58
CA GLY A 35 10.33 25.34 3.54
C GLY A 35 11.36 25.87 4.55
N LEU A 36 12.56 25.28 4.63
CA LEU A 36 13.62 25.70 5.55
C LEU A 36 14.61 26.63 4.85
N PRO A 37 15.14 27.68 5.49
CA PRO A 37 16.14 28.55 4.88
C PRO A 37 17.53 27.89 4.90
N ILE A 38 17.92 27.20 3.82
CA ILE A 38 19.21 26.49 3.70
C ILE A 38 20.15 27.22 2.71
N PRO A 39 21.16 27.99 3.18
CA PRO A 39 21.92 28.95 2.34
C PRO A 39 22.63 28.39 1.08
N VAL A 40 22.91 27.08 1.03
CA VAL A 40 23.64 26.44 -0.09
C VAL A 40 22.74 25.54 -0.95
N LEU A 41 21.65 25.02 -0.39
CA LEU A 41 20.77 24.06 -1.09
C LEU A 41 19.44 24.66 -1.53
N GLN A 42 19.07 25.85 -1.06
CA GLN A 42 17.72 26.41 -1.27
C GLN A 42 17.36 26.57 -2.75
N ASP A 43 18.24 27.14 -3.55
CA ASP A 43 17.98 27.39 -4.97
C ASP A 43 17.77 26.09 -5.75
N TRP A 44 18.60 25.08 -5.47
CA TRP A 44 18.43 23.75 -6.05
C TRP A 44 17.10 23.12 -5.65
N LEU A 45 16.74 23.24 -4.37
CA LEU A 45 15.53 22.62 -3.84
C LEU A 45 14.26 23.27 -4.41
N LEU A 46 14.25 24.59 -4.57
CA LEU A 46 13.15 25.31 -5.21
C LEU A 46 13.05 25.05 -6.72
N SER A 47 14.16 24.67 -7.38
CA SER A 47 14.15 24.30 -8.81
C SER A 47 13.47 22.96 -9.10
N LEU A 48 13.37 22.08 -8.10
CA LEU A 48 12.75 20.76 -8.25
C LEU A 48 11.22 20.85 -8.21
N ASN A 49 10.56 20.33 -9.25
CA ASN A 49 9.12 20.26 -9.34
C ASN A 49 8.60 18.84 -9.04
N LEU A 50 7.91 18.68 -7.91
CA LEU A 50 7.27 17.43 -7.48
C LEU A 50 5.74 17.54 -7.41
N SER A 51 5.11 18.47 -8.12
CA SER A 51 3.64 18.63 -8.08
C SER A 51 2.90 17.40 -8.62
N TRP A 52 3.53 16.65 -9.52
CA TRP A 52 3.01 15.39 -10.08
C TRP A 52 3.01 14.23 -9.09
N ALA A 53 3.79 14.29 -8.01
CA ALA A 53 3.99 13.16 -7.11
C ALA A 53 2.68 12.71 -6.45
N GLN A 54 1.80 13.66 -6.11
CA GLN A 54 0.50 13.36 -5.52
C GLN A 54 -0.41 12.60 -6.49
N GLU A 55 -0.57 13.13 -7.70
CA GLU A 55 -1.44 12.53 -8.72
C GLU A 55 -0.93 11.15 -9.15
N LEU A 56 0.39 11.02 -9.35
CA LEU A 56 0.98 9.72 -9.65
C LEU A 56 0.70 8.72 -8.52
N CYS A 57 0.87 9.14 -7.27
CA CYS A 57 0.63 8.26 -6.13
C CYS A 57 -0.85 7.83 -6.04
N ILE A 58 -1.79 8.72 -6.34
CA ILE A 58 -3.23 8.38 -6.43
C ILE A 58 -3.46 7.31 -7.49
N TYR A 59 -2.90 7.48 -8.70
CA TYR A 59 -3.03 6.46 -9.75
C TYR A 59 -2.42 5.12 -9.35
N MET A 60 -1.26 5.12 -8.69
CA MET A 60 -0.63 3.90 -8.18
C MET A 60 -1.50 3.19 -7.14
N PHE A 61 -2.10 3.94 -6.20
CA PHE A 61 -3.02 3.36 -5.22
C PHE A 61 -4.30 2.82 -5.85
N ILE A 62 -4.86 3.49 -6.86
CA ILE A 62 -6.04 2.99 -7.59
C ILE A 62 -5.74 1.64 -8.24
N TRP A 63 -4.60 1.53 -8.93
CA TRP A 63 -4.21 0.28 -9.59
C TRP A 63 -3.88 -0.81 -8.58
N MET A 64 -3.13 -0.50 -7.53
CA MET A 64 -2.86 -1.43 -6.43
C MET A 64 -4.16 -1.95 -5.81
N ALA A 65 -5.16 -1.08 -5.56
CA ALA A 65 -6.44 -1.49 -5.00
C ALA A 65 -7.23 -2.42 -5.94
N LYS A 66 -7.25 -2.13 -7.25
CA LYS A 66 -7.93 -2.96 -8.25
C LYS A 66 -7.32 -4.36 -8.36
N PHE A 67 -6.00 -4.46 -8.53
CA PHE A 67 -5.31 -5.74 -8.62
C PHE A 67 -5.30 -6.48 -7.29
N GLY A 68 -5.12 -5.76 -6.18
CA GLY A 68 -5.20 -6.32 -4.83
C GLY A 68 -6.55 -6.94 -4.51
N ALA A 69 -7.66 -6.31 -4.92
CA ALA A 69 -8.99 -6.88 -4.74
C ALA A 69 -9.19 -8.16 -5.55
N ALA A 70 -8.73 -8.19 -6.81
CA ALA A 70 -8.82 -9.39 -7.65
C ALA A 70 -8.00 -10.56 -7.07
N TYR A 71 -6.78 -10.28 -6.59
CA TYR A 71 -5.92 -11.28 -5.95
C TYR A 71 -6.49 -11.78 -4.62
N GLY A 72 -7.01 -10.89 -3.77
CA GLY A 72 -7.63 -11.22 -2.49
C GLY A 72 -8.85 -12.14 -2.64
N VAL A 73 -9.71 -11.86 -3.64
CA VAL A 73 -10.87 -12.72 -3.93
C VAL A 73 -10.44 -14.12 -4.40
N ARG A 74 -9.41 -14.23 -5.26
CA ARG A 74 -8.92 -15.54 -5.74
C ARG A 74 -8.28 -16.38 -4.65
N THR A 75 -7.57 -15.74 -3.72
CA THR A 75 -6.93 -16.42 -2.60
C THR A 75 -7.87 -16.68 -1.43
N GLY A 76 -9.05 -16.03 -1.42
CA GLY A 76 -10.01 -16.10 -0.31
C GLY A 76 -9.50 -15.38 0.95
N ILE A 77 -8.60 -14.41 0.79
CA ILE A 77 -7.91 -13.73 1.88
C ILE A 77 -8.35 -12.26 1.92
N HIS A 78 -8.74 -11.78 3.09
CA HIS A 78 -8.86 -10.36 3.40
C HIS A 78 -7.67 -9.95 4.26
N VAL A 79 -6.59 -9.49 3.63
CA VAL A 79 -5.27 -9.23 4.26
C VAL A 79 -5.38 -8.52 5.62
N GLY A 80 -6.22 -7.48 5.75
CA GLY A 80 -6.41 -6.77 7.02
C GLY A 80 -7.07 -7.59 8.14
N VAL A 81 -8.10 -8.39 7.82
CA VAL A 81 -8.84 -9.20 8.79
C VAL A 81 -8.05 -10.45 9.16
N ASP A 82 -7.41 -11.08 8.17
CA ASP A 82 -6.67 -12.31 8.38
C ASP A 82 -5.42 -12.09 9.24
N VAL A 83 -4.69 -10.99 9.03
CA VAL A 83 -3.55 -10.65 9.89
C VAL A 83 -3.99 -10.41 11.33
N LEU A 84 -5.11 -9.72 11.54
CA LEU A 84 -5.66 -9.48 12.87
C LEU A 84 -6.05 -10.78 13.57
N ILE A 85 -6.84 -11.64 12.89
CA ILE A 85 -7.31 -12.91 13.46
C ILE A 85 -6.14 -13.87 13.74
N ASN A 86 -5.14 -13.91 12.87
CA ASN A 86 -3.96 -14.77 13.04
C ASN A 86 -3.01 -14.27 14.14
N ARG A 87 -3.08 -12.99 14.52
CA ARG A 87 -2.32 -12.42 15.65
C ARG A 87 -3.00 -12.61 17.01
N LEU A 88 -4.27 -13.04 17.05
CA LEU A 88 -5.00 -13.25 18.30
C LEU A 88 -4.57 -14.54 19.03
N PRO A 89 -4.61 -14.56 20.38
CA PRO A 89 -4.44 -15.78 21.15
C PRO A 89 -5.59 -16.77 20.86
N ASP A 90 -5.31 -18.07 20.96
CA ASP A 90 -6.18 -19.15 20.48
C ASP A 90 -7.63 -19.06 20.99
N ASN A 91 -7.81 -18.62 22.23
CA ASN A 91 -9.12 -18.46 22.86
C ASN A 91 -9.99 -17.38 22.19
N LEU A 92 -9.39 -16.27 21.75
CA LEU A 92 -10.09 -15.19 21.07
C LEU A 92 -10.30 -15.54 19.60
N ARG A 93 -9.28 -16.10 18.93
CA ARG A 93 -9.38 -16.55 17.53
C ARG A 93 -10.59 -17.47 17.33
N ARG A 94 -10.79 -18.44 18.22
CA ARG A 94 -11.95 -19.36 18.15
C ARG A 94 -13.29 -18.64 18.21
N LYS A 95 -13.42 -17.61 19.06
CA LYS A 95 -14.65 -16.81 19.18
C LYS A 95 -14.91 -16.02 17.89
N TYR A 96 -13.88 -15.39 17.33
CA TYR A 96 -14.00 -14.62 16.09
C TYR A 96 -14.31 -15.50 14.88
N VAL A 97 -13.71 -16.70 14.78
CA VAL A 97 -14.03 -17.66 13.71
C VAL A 97 -15.48 -18.14 13.83
N LEU A 98 -15.94 -18.49 15.04
CA LEU A 98 -17.34 -18.88 15.28
C LEU A 98 -18.30 -17.74 14.95
N PHE A 99 -18.00 -16.52 15.39
CA PHE A 99 -18.78 -15.33 15.04
C PHE A 99 -18.88 -15.14 13.53
N GLY A 100 -17.75 -15.28 12.81
CA GLY A 100 -17.71 -15.25 11.34
C GLY A 100 -18.69 -16.24 10.72
N LEU A 101 -18.62 -17.51 11.11
CA LEU A 101 -19.53 -18.57 10.62
C LEU A 101 -21.01 -18.26 10.89
N PHE A 102 -21.35 -17.70 12.06
CA PHE A 102 -22.73 -17.30 12.36
C PHE A 102 -23.20 -16.07 11.58
N SER A 103 -22.27 -15.20 11.16
CA SER A 103 -22.56 -14.00 10.38
C SER A 103 -22.67 -14.23 8.86
N GLY A 104 -22.57 -15.49 8.41
CA GLY A 104 -22.67 -15.85 6.99
C GLY A 104 -21.35 -15.90 6.24
N ALA A 105 -20.23 -16.11 6.94
CA ALA A 105 -18.92 -16.43 6.34
C ALA A 105 -18.83 -17.91 5.91
#